data_AF-A0A559MGT6-F1
#
_entry.id   AF-A0A559MGT6-F1
#
_cell.length_a   1.000
_cell.length_b   1.000
_cell.length_c   1.000
_cell.angle_alpha   90.00
_cell.angle_beta   90.00
_cell.angle_gamma   90.00
#
_symmetry.space_group_name_H-M   'P 1'
#
loop_
_entity.id
_entity.type
_entity.pdbx_description
1 polymer ?
#
loop_
_entity_poly.entity_id
_entity_poly.type
_entity_poly.pdbx_seq_one_letter_code
_entity_poly.pdbx_strand_id
1 'polypeptide(L)'
;MMDLELFHFFLTETCLTISACPDRQRLWQHVVPRIAFTHHFLLRGILSFAALHLAHTQPERRESLWAEASSHYDVGVRLFHIEVLDITPFNCDACFAYSSLLAAHAWPFSHQTSDLFFSTSPTAEQAFSTTWASLLRGVHILLDTAWDWIANGPLGPLLEPLITMDPAIVGKANPEISARLTGLSQLWDPAPARYNTAEIEALSESLVLIQAACGILNSPPSERPLSAISLALAWPTCIPATFLGLVDRLEPEALIILAHYSLILNQVDEVWFMHGMSRQLLQTIRERIGKDWESWIAWPLQDLALSELNLPKNHMDESPPHSTFFFP
;
A
#
# COMPACT_ATOMS: atom_id res chain seq x y z
N MET A 1 19.60 17.19 -17.47
CA MET A 1 20.08 15.86 -17.87
C MET A 1 19.51 14.80 -16.93
N MET A 2 19.57 15.01 -15.60
CA MET A 2 18.92 14.14 -14.60
C MET A 2 17.44 13.87 -14.87
N ASP A 3 16.60 14.91 -15.03
CA ASP A 3 15.16 14.72 -15.32
C ASP A 3 14.89 13.85 -16.56
N LEU A 4 15.71 13.95 -17.61
CA LEU A 4 15.57 13.14 -18.82
C LEU A 4 15.98 11.68 -18.59
N GLU A 5 17.03 11.45 -17.81
CA GLU A 5 17.46 10.11 -17.39
C GLU A 5 16.36 9.44 -16.57
N LEU A 6 15.84 10.13 -15.55
CA LEU A 6 14.76 9.63 -14.70
C LEU A 6 13.49 9.35 -15.48
N PHE A 7 13.09 10.26 -16.37
CA PHE A 7 11.92 10.05 -17.22
C PHE A 7 12.12 8.86 -18.16
N HIS A 8 13.30 8.73 -18.78
CA HIS A 8 13.62 7.57 -19.61
C HIS A 8 13.59 6.27 -18.81
N PHE A 9 14.19 6.26 -17.62
CA PHE A 9 14.19 5.10 -16.72
C PHE A 9 12.78 4.72 -16.28
N PHE A 10 11.90 5.70 -16.06
CA PHE A 10 10.49 5.44 -15.79
C PHE A 10 9.81 4.68 -16.93
N LEU A 11 10.00 5.16 -18.17
CA LEU A 11 9.38 4.60 -19.36
C LEU A 11 9.90 3.21 -19.76
N THR A 12 11.08 2.84 -19.28
CA THR A 12 11.77 1.60 -19.67
C THR A 12 11.73 0.54 -18.58
N GLU A 13 11.85 0.95 -17.31
CA GLU A 13 12.01 0.04 -16.18
C GLU A 13 10.91 0.26 -15.13
N THR A 14 10.76 1.47 -14.57
CA THR A 14 9.87 1.70 -13.41
C THR A 14 8.39 1.45 -13.70
N CYS A 15 7.89 1.79 -14.89
CA CYS A 15 6.48 1.56 -15.22
C CYS A 15 6.10 0.06 -15.21
N LEU A 16 7.08 -0.83 -15.43
CA LEU A 16 6.89 -2.26 -15.43
C LEU A 16 6.76 -2.83 -14.01
N THR A 17 7.30 -2.14 -12.99
CA THR A 17 7.26 -2.61 -11.60
C THR A 17 5.95 -2.25 -10.88
N ILE A 18 5.15 -1.33 -11.42
CA ILE A 18 3.91 -0.84 -10.76
C ILE A 18 2.75 -1.84 -10.87
N SER A 19 2.77 -2.71 -11.89
CA SER A 19 1.72 -3.69 -12.14
C SER A 19 2.30 -4.93 -12.80
N ALA A 20 1.78 -6.11 -12.47
CA ALA A 20 2.12 -7.35 -13.17
C ALA A 20 1.26 -7.60 -14.43
N CYS A 21 0.21 -6.80 -14.66
CA CYS A 21 -0.64 -6.90 -15.84
C CYS A 21 -0.09 -6.03 -16.99
N PRO A 22 0.19 -6.60 -18.18
CA PRO A 22 0.77 -5.87 -19.32
C PRO A 22 -0.06 -4.68 -19.79
N ASP A 23 -1.39 -4.78 -19.80
CA ASP A 23 -2.24 -3.68 -20.27
C ASP A 23 -2.21 -2.50 -19.30
N ARG A 24 -2.14 -2.74 -17.99
CA ARG A 24 -1.93 -1.69 -16.99
C ARG A 24 -0.51 -1.12 -17.05
N GLN A 25 0.51 -1.95 -17.29
CA GLN A 25 1.88 -1.46 -17.52
C GLN A 25 1.94 -0.48 -18.70
N ARG A 26 1.23 -0.76 -19.80
CA ARG A 26 1.13 0.14 -20.96
C ARG A 26 0.49 1.49 -20.60
N LEU A 27 -0.50 1.51 -19.69
CA LEU A 27 -1.06 2.77 -19.20
C LEU A 27 -0.01 3.59 -18.45
N TRP A 28 0.74 2.97 -17.54
CA TRP A 28 1.86 3.61 -16.85
C TRP A 28 2.98 4.03 -17.79
N GLN A 29 3.23 3.28 -18.86
CA GLN A 29 4.30 3.55 -19.84
C GLN A 29 3.93 4.64 -20.84
N HIS A 30 2.65 4.77 -21.24
CA HIS A 30 2.26 5.63 -22.36
C HIS A 30 1.21 6.67 -22.02
N VAL A 31 0.20 6.32 -21.21
CA VAL A 31 -0.94 7.19 -20.93
C VAL A 31 -0.60 8.16 -19.80
N VAL A 32 -0.12 7.65 -18.67
CA VAL A 32 0.26 8.46 -17.50
C VAL A 32 1.32 9.51 -17.86
N PRO A 33 2.40 9.20 -18.61
CA PRO A 33 3.38 10.21 -19.02
C PRO A 33 2.81 11.28 -19.96
N ARG A 34 1.84 10.91 -20.82
CA ARG A 34 1.14 11.89 -21.68
C ARG A 34 0.31 12.87 -20.86
N ILE A 35 -0.38 12.39 -19.82
CA ILE A 35 -1.10 13.23 -18.87
C ILE A 35 -0.11 14.10 -18.09
N ALA A 36 1.04 13.55 -17.69
CA ALA A 36 2.05 14.28 -16.93
C ALA A 36 2.60 15.52 -17.67
N PHE A 37 2.61 15.53 -19.00
CA PHE A 37 3.02 16.71 -19.77
C PHE A 37 2.07 17.90 -19.64
N THR A 38 0.81 17.69 -19.27
CA THR A 38 -0.15 18.77 -18.99
C THR A 38 -0.30 19.05 -17.49
N HIS A 39 0.07 18.09 -16.63
CA HIS A 39 -0.05 18.19 -15.17
C HIS A 39 1.33 18.09 -14.50
N HIS A 40 1.91 19.24 -14.18
CA HIS A 40 3.28 19.34 -13.66
C HIS A 40 3.52 18.54 -12.36
N PHE A 41 2.52 18.47 -11.47
CA PHE A 41 2.63 17.68 -10.24
C PHE A 41 2.82 16.19 -10.54
N LEU A 42 2.10 15.65 -11.54
CA LEU A 42 2.21 14.26 -11.95
C LEU A 42 3.59 13.97 -12.53
N LEU A 43 4.13 14.88 -13.35
CA LEU A 43 5.49 14.74 -13.88
C LEU A 43 6.52 14.67 -12.74
N ARG A 44 6.40 15.52 -11.71
CA ARG A 44 7.25 15.46 -10.52
C ARG A 44 7.12 14.12 -9.79
N GLY A 45 5.90 13.58 -9.67
CA GLY A 45 5.68 12.25 -9.09
C GLY A 45 6.38 11.14 -9.84
N ILE A 46 6.30 11.16 -11.18
CA ILE A 46 6.99 10.21 -12.07
C ILE A 46 8.51 10.27 -11.85
N LEU A 47 9.10 11.47 -11.89
CA LEU A 47 10.53 11.66 -11.72
C LEU A 47 11.00 11.23 -10.33
N SER A 48 10.24 11.59 -9.30
CA SER A 48 10.52 11.20 -7.92
C SER A 48 10.51 9.68 -7.75
N PHE A 49 9.49 9.00 -8.27
CA PHE A 49 9.36 7.54 -8.14
C PHE A 49 10.43 6.81 -8.94
N ALA A 50 10.77 7.31 -10.12
CA ALA A 50 11.86 6.79 -10.93
C ALA A 50 13.22 6.96 -10.24
N ALA A 51 13.47 8.09 -9.58
CA ALA A 51 14.70 8.35 -8.84
C ALA A 51 14.87 7.37 -7.67
N LEU A 52 13.79 7.06 -6.94
CA LEU A 52 13.83 6.02 -5.91
C LEU A 52 14.14 4.64 -6.47
N HIS A 53 13.45 4.25 -7.55
CA HIS A 53 13.71 2.96 -8.19
C HIS A 53 15.15 2.88 -8.70
N LEU A 54 15.67 3.96 -9.28
CA LEU A 54 17.05 4.04 -9.75
C LEU A 54 18.04 3.97 -8.58
N ALA A 55 17.72 4.57 -7.44
CA ALA A 55 18.55 4.50 -6.23
C ALA A 55 18.60 3.09 -5.63
N HIS A 56 17.52 2.32 -5.78
CA HIS A 56 17.46 0.91 -5.39
C HIS A 56 18.36 0.06 -6.31
N THR A 57 18.32 0.30 -7.62
CA THR A 57 19.12 -0.46 -8.60
C THR A 57 20.58 0.00 -8.70
N GLN A 58 20.90 1.23 -8.25
CA GLN A 58 22.25 1.80 -8.30
C GLN A 58 22.70 2.31 -6.91
N PRO A 59 23.14 1.41 -6.01
CA PRO A 59 23.59 1.76 -4.66
C PRO A 59 24.66 2.85 -4.61
N GLU A 60 25.54 2.88 -5.60
CA GLU A 60 26.64 3.85 -5.73
C GLU A 60 26.17 5.31 -5.82
N ARG A 61 24.97 5.53 -6.38
CA ARG A 61 24.37 6.86 -6.61
C ARG A 61 23.25 7.17 -5.62
N ARG A 62 23.01 6.28 -4.65
CA ARG A 62 21.83 6.30 -3.78
C ARG A 62 21.59 7.66 -3.16
N GLU A 63 22.56 8.23 -2.45
CA GLU A 63 22.40 9.53 -1.77
C GLU A 63 21.95 10.65 -2.73
N SER A 64 22.59 10.75 -3.90
CA SER A 64 22.25 11.76 -4.91
C SER A 64 20.85 11.57 -5.51
N LEU A 65 20.47 10.32 -5.81
CA LEU A 65 19.17 9.98 -6.38
C LEU A 65 18.05 10.14 -5.37
N TRP A 66 18.32 9.89 -4.09
CA TRP A 66 17.40 10.17 -2.99
C TRP A 66 17.16 11.66 -2.84
N ALA A 67 18.20 12.50 -2.86
CA ALA A 67 18.03 13.95 -2.83
C ALA A 67 17.17 14.45 -4.00
N GLU A 68 17.37 13.87 -5.19
CA GLU A 68 16.55 14.17 -6.36
C GLU A 68 15.10 13.71 -6.17
N ALA A 69 14.88 12.50 -5.65
CA ALA A 69 13.56 11.96 -5.35
C ALA A 69 12.80 12.86 -4.38
N SER A 70 13.44 13.28 -3.27
CA SER A 70 12.88 14.20 -2.28
C SER A 70 12.56 15.56 -2.88
N SER A 71 13.45 16.11 -3.70
CA SER A 71 13.23 17.41 -4.34
C SER A 71 11.98 17.41 -5.25
N HIS A 72 11.84 16.38 -6.10
CA HIS A 72 10.65 16.25 -6.93
C HIS A 72 9.41 15.95 -6.09
N TYR A 73 9.51 15.12 -5.05
CA TYR A 73 8.40 14.82 -4.14
C TYR A 73 7.85 16.10 -3.49
N ASP A 74 8.72 16.92 -2.90
CA ASP A 74 8.33 18.16 -2.22
C ASP A 74 7.60 19.11 -3.17
N VAL A 75 8.08 19.26 -4.40
CA VAL A 75 7.44 20.10 -5.41
C VAL A 75 6.11 19.50 -5.85
N GLY A 76 6.09 18.20 -6.14
CA GLY A 76 4.89 17.49 -6.60
C GLY A 76 3.77 17.56 -5.57
N VAL A 77 4.06 17.29 -4.29
CA VAL A 77 3.05 17.24 -3.22
C VAL A 77 2.41 18.59 -3.01
N ARG A 78 3.20 19.68 -3.01
CA ARG A 78 2.64 21.04 -2.89
C ARG A 78 1.71 21.39 -4.04
N LEU A 79 2.08 21.05 -5.27
CA LEU A 79 1.26 21.33 -6.45
C LEU A 79 -0.01 20.47 -6.45
N PHE A 80 0.12 19.19 -6.13
CA PHE A 80 -1.01 18.27 -6.00
C PHE A 80 -2.00 18.73 -4.92
N HIS A 81 -1.51 19.21 -3.78
CA HIS A 81 -2.35 19.74 -2.71
C HIS A 81 -3.25 20.90 -3.16
N ILE A 82 -2.86 21.66 -4.20
CA ILE A 82 -3.69 22.73 -4.76
C ILE A 82 -4.75 22.14 -5.68
N GLU A 83 -4.35 21.20 -6.54
CA GLU A 83 -5.22 20.56 -7.55
C GLU A 83 -6.29 19.66 -6.94
N VAL A 84 -5.98 18.95 -5.86
CA VAL A 84 -6.92 18.03 -5.19
C VAL A 84 -8.04 18.75 -4.44
N LEU A 85 -7.92 20.06 -4.21
CA LEU A 85 -8.99 20.86 -3.58
C LEU A 85 -10.18 21.08 -4.52
N ASP A 86 -9.97 20.98 -5.82
CA ASP A 86 -11.01 21.13 -6.84
C ASP A 86 -10.81 20.07 -7.93
N ILE A 87 -11.37 18.89 -7.69
CA ILE A 87 -11.30 17.78 -8.63
C ILE A 87 -12.29 18.02 -9.76
N THR A 88 -11.79 17.95 -10.99
CA THR A 88 -12.54 18.19 -12.22
C THR A 88 -12.32 17.03 -13.20
N PRO A 89 -13.15 16.90 -14.25
CA PRO A 89 -12.90 15.92 -15.32
C PRO A 89 -11.54 16.09 -16.02
N PHE A 90 -10.91 17.28 -15.92
CA PHE A 90 -9.64 17.56 -16.59
C PHE A 90 -8.42 17.13 -15.77
N ASN A 91 -8.49 17.21 -14.43
CA ASN A 91 -7.36 16.86 -13.55
C ASN A 91 -7.54 15.51 -12.81
N CYS A 92 -8.73 14.90 -12.83
CA CYS A 92 -9.03 13.69 -12.07
C CYS A 92 -8.07 12.51 -12.36
N ASP A 93 -7.79 12.21 -13.63
CA ASP A 93 -6.84 11.16 -14.01
C ASP A 93 -5.43 11.45 -13.49
N ALA A 94 -5.02 12.72 -13.57
CA ALA A 94 -3.70 13.14 -13.11
C ALA A 94 -3.58 13.03 -11.58
N CYS A 95 -4.60 13.49 -10.85
CA CYS A 95 -4.70 13.38 -9.40
C CYS A 95 -4.73 11.92 -8.96
N PHE A 96 -5.46 11.06 -9.66
CA PHE A 96 -5.50 9.63 -9.38
C PHE A 96 -4.12 8.98 -9.58
N ALA A 97 -3.50 9.16 -10.74
CA ALA A 97 -2.18 8.59 -11.02
C ALA A 97 -1.12 9.07 -10.03
N TYR A 98 -1.13 10.36 -9.68
CA TYR A 98 -0.21 10.93 -8.71
C TYR A 98 -0.45 10.38 -7.31
N SER A 99 -1.71 10.21 -6.89
CA SER A 99 -2.05 9.63 -5.59
C SER A 99 -1.60 8.17 -5.49
N SER A 100 -1.72 7.39 -6.56
CA SER A 100 -1.19 6.02 -6.61
C SER A 100 0.34 5.98 -6.51
N LEU A 101 1.05 6.90 -7.16
CA LEU A 101 2.50 7.03 -7.00
C LEU A 101 2.89 7.46 -5.59
N LEU A 102 2.17 8.40 -4.98
CA LEU A 102 2.36 8.78 -3.58
C LEU A 102 2.20 7.60 -2.64
N ALA A 103 1.21 6.78 -2.93
CA ALA A 103 0.96 5.61 -2.15
C ALA A 103 2.17 4.66 -2.24
N ALA A 104 2.65 4.35 -3.44
CA ALA A 104 3.84 3.53 -3.63
C ALA A 104 5.13 4.15 -3.03
N HIS A 105 5.20 5.49 -2.95
CA HIS A 105 6.30 6.24 -2.32
C HIS A 105 6.36 6.09 -0.80
N ALA A 106 5.24 5.85 -0.13
CA ALA A 106 5.15 5.90 1.33
C ALA A 106 6.18 5.01 2.04
N TRP A 107 6.45 3.85 1.45
CA TRP A 107 7.25 2.81 2.07
C TRP A 107 8.77 2.98 1.97
N PRO A 108 9.36 3.21 0.78
CA PRO A 108 10.77 3.57 0.71
C PRO A 108 11.12 4.71 1.66
N PHE A 109 10.29 5.75 1.71
CA PHE A 109 10.51 6.92 2.58
C PHE A 109 10.39 6.63 4.08
N SER A 110 9.51 5.71 4.51
CA SER A 110 9.33 5.44 5.94
C SER A 110 10.50 4.74 6.63
N HIS A 111 11.39 4.09 5.88
CA HIS A 111 12.63 3.53 6.42
C HIS A 111 13.52 4.59 7.10
N GLN A 112 13.25 5.89 6.87
CA GLN A 112 13.98 7.00 7.49
C GLN A 112 13.19 7.73 8.59
N THR A 113 11.86 7.66 8.60
CA THR A 113 11.03 8.55 9.43
C THR A 113 9.80 7.85 10.00
N SER A 114 9.91 7.37 11.24
CA SER A 114 8.80 6.90 12.10
C SER A 114 7.97 5.71 11.59
N ASP A 115 7.14 5.17 12.49
CA ASP A 115 6.34 3.96 12.29
C ASP A 115 5.25 4.18 11.20
N LEU A 116 5.50 3.75 9.95
CA LEU A 116 4.63 3.99 8.77
C LEU A 116 3.14 3.70 9.00
N PHE A 117 2.85 2.66 9.78
CA PHE A 117 1.50 2.16 9.99
C PHE A 117 0.76 2.85 11.11
N PHE A 118 1.48 3.50 12.03
CA PHE A 118 0.90 4.04 13.24
C PHE A 118 1.54 5.37 13.61
N SER A 119 0.71 6.39 13.80
CA SER A 119 1.20 7.69 14.27
C SER A 119 1.89 7.52 15.63
N THR A 120 3.18 7.80 15.67
CA THR A 120 4.01 7.80 16.88
C THR A 120 4.40 9.24 17.22
N SER A 121 3.42 10.09 17.54
CA SER A 121 3.70 11.36 18.22
C SER A 121 2.69 11.63 19.34
N PRO A 122 3.14 11.71 20.61
CA PRO A 122 2.36 12.25 21.71
C PRO A 122 2.45 13.80 21.81
N THR A 123 3.12 14.48 20.88
CA THR A 123 3.30 15.93 20.90
C THR A 123 2.59 16.62 19.74
N ALA A 124 1.64 17.48 20.10
CA ALA A 124 0.62 18.09 19.27
C ALA A 124 1.09 19.17 18.25
N GLU A 125 2.35 19.19 17.81
CA GLU A 125 2.87 20.32 17.00
C GLU A 125 3.62 19.96 15.70
N GLN A 126 3.59 18.70 15.25
CA GLN A 126 3.98 18.34 13.88
C GLN A 126 2.85 17.57 13.18
N ALA A 127 1.93 18.34 12.58
CA ALA A 127 0.63 17.89 12.06
C ALA A 127 0.67 17.18 10.68
N PHE A 128 1.77 16.53 10.30
CA PHE A 128 1.83 15.74 9.06
C PHE A 128 2.64 14.46 9.23
N SER A 129 2.23 13.60 10.17
CA SER A 129 2.55 12.18 10.09
C SER A 129 1.55 11.53 9.14
N THR A 130 1.80 11.63 7.83
CA THR A 130 0.95 11.01 6.81
C THR A 130 1.22 9.50 6.82
N THR A 131 0.51 8.76 7.69
CA THR A 131 0.58 7.29 7.75
C THR A 131 0.19 6.68 6.40
N TRP A 132 0.69 5.49 6.11
CA TRP A 132 0.32 4.74 4.90
C TRP A 132 -1.20 4.65 4.69
N ALA A 133 -1.93 4.39 5.78
CA ALA A 133 -3.39 4.36 5.79
C ALA A 133 -4.04 5.69 5.36
N SER A 134 -3.48 6.83 5.78
CA SER A 134 -4.03 8.15 5.41
C SER A 134 -3.79 8.50 3.94
N LEU A 135 -2.66 8.09 3.35
CA LEU A 135 -2.41 8.22 1.90
C LEU A 135 -3.41 7.42 1.09
N LEU A 136 -3.61 6.16 1.45
CA LEU A 136 -4.58 5.27 0.80
C LEU A 136 -6.02 5.76 0.97
N ARG A 137 -6.34 6.35 2.13
CA ARG A 137 -7.63 7.00 2.34
C ARG A 137 -7.80 8.24 1.46
N GLY A 138 -6.74 9.01 1.22
CA GLY A 138 -6.73 10.10 0.25
C GLY A 138 -7.10 9.62 -1.16
N VAL A 139 -6.55 8.47 -1.59
CA VAL A 139 -6.92 7.83 -2.86
C VAL A 139 -8.40 7.47 -2.88
N HIS A 140 -8.93 6.87 -1.81
CA HIS A 140 -10.34 6.51 -1.73
C HIS A 140 -11.27 7.73 -1.82
N ILE A 141 -10.99 8.81 -1.07
CA ILE A 141 -11.80 10.05 -1.10
C ILE A 141 -11.80 10.67 -2.50
N LEU A 142 -10.64 10.65 -3.17
CA LEU A 142 -10.52 11.10 -4.55
C LEU A 142 -11.40 10.26 -5.49
N LEU A 143 -11.37 8.94 -5.34
CA LEU A 143 -12.17 8.02 -6.13
C LEU A 143 -13.67 8.20 -5.89
N ASP A 144 -14.12 8.34 -4.64
CA ASP A 144 -15.52 8.63 -4.32
C ASP A 144 -16.04 9.88 -5.05
N THR A 145 -15.17 10.88 -5.22
CA THR A 145 -15.52 12.16 -5.87
C THR A 145 -15.49 12.06 -7.40
N ALA A 146 -14.51 11.32 -7.96
CA ALA A 146 -14.20 11.35 -9.38
C ALA A 146 -14.39 10.01 -10.11
N TRP A 147 -15.03 9.03 -9.46
CA TRP A 147 -15.19 7.67 -9.97
C TRP A 147 -15.69 7.66 -11.41
N ASP A 148 -16.81 8.32 -11.68
CA ASP A 148 -17.44 8.32 -13.00
C ASP A 148 -16.53 8.92 -14.08
N TRP A 149 -15.73 9.94 -13.75
CA TRP A 149 -14.82 10.54 -14.71
C TRP A 149 -13.63 9.64 -15.01
N ILE A 150 -13.03 9.03 -13.98
CA ILE A 150 -11.87 8.15 -14.14
C ILE A 150 -12.28 6.84 -14.81
N ALA A 151 -13.41 6.24 -14.40
CA ALA A 151 -13.92 4.98 -14.96
C ALA A 151 -14.24 5.10 -16.45
N ASN A 152 -14.76 6.24 -16.90
CA ASN A 152 -15.00 6.54 -18.31
C ASN A 152 -13.79 7.18 -19.02
N GLY A 153 -12.72 7.45 -18.25
CA GLY A 153 -11.51 8.10 -18.70
C GLY A 153 -10.42 7.15 -19.18
N PRO A 154 -9.28 7.68 -19.62
CA PRO A 154 -8.15 6.90 -20.13
C PRO A 154 -7.50 6.00 -19.06
N LEU A 155 -7.66 6.30 -17.77
CA LEU A 155 -7.14 5.49 -16.67
C LEU A 155 -8.17 4.53 -16.07
N GLY A 156 -9.38 4.44 -16.62
CA GLY A 156 -10.43 3.51 -16.16
C GLY A 156 -9.96 2.07 -15.92
N PRO A 157 -9.14 1.45 -16.80
CA PRO A 157 -8.64 0.09 -16.57
C PRO A 157 -7.70 -0.07 -15.35
N LEU A 158 -7.19 1.02 -14.77
CA LEU A 158 -6.46 0.98 -13.50
C LEU A 158 -7.39 0.83 -12.29
N LEU A 159 -8.71 1.06 -12.44
CA LEU A 159 -9.71 0.84 -11.40
C LEU A 159 -10.13 -0.63 -11.29
N GLU A 160 -9.83 -1.46 -12.29
CA GLU A 160 -10.24 -2.87 -12.32
C GLU A 160 -9.93 -3.61 -11.01
N PRO A 161 -8.73 -3.50 -10.39
CA PRO A 161 -8.47 -4.15 -9.11
C PRO A 161 -9.43 -3.79 -7.98
N LEU A 162 -9.92 -2.54 -7.95
CA LEU A 162 -10.87 -2.07 -6.93
C LEU A 162 -12.27 -2.65 -7.17
N ILE A 163 -12.66 -2.79 -8.43
CA ILE A 163 -13.93 -3.40 -8.84
C ILE A 163 -13.88 -4.90 -8.56
N THR A 164 -12.86 -5.59 -9.05
CA THR A 164 -12.71 -7.04 -8.90
C THR A 164 -12.54 -7.46 -7.44
N MET A 165 -12.12 -6.56 -6.55
CA MET A 165 -12.04 -6.85 -5.10
C MET A 165 -13.41 -6.90 -4.40
N ASP A 166 -14.48 -6.45 -5.05
CA ASP A 166 -15.83 -6.57 -4.52
C ASP A 166 -16.17 -8.05 -4.26
N PRO A 167 -16.45 -8.44 -3.01
CA PRO A 167 -16.81 -9.82 -2.65
C PRO A 167 -18.06 -10.34 -3.38
N ALA A 168 -18.93 -9.47 -3.89
CA ALA A 168 -20.06 -9.86 -4.73
C ALA A 168 -19.63 -10.35 -6.13
N ILE A 169 -18.47 -9.87 -6.60
CA ILE A 169 -17.88 -10.22 -7.91
C ILE A 169 -16.93 -11.42 -7.76
N VAL A 170 -16.17 -11.48 -6.66
CA VAL A 170 -15.28 -12.61 -6.36
C VAL A 170 -16.11 -13.82 -5.95
N GLY A 171 -16.21 -14.81 -6.85
CA GLY A 171 -16.74 -16.14 -6.52
C GLY A 171 -16.04 -16.71 -5.27
N LYS A 172 -16.78 -17.49 -4.46
CA LYS A 172 -16.36 -17.92 -3.11
C LYS A 172 -14.87 -18.29 -3.04
N ALA A 173 -14.17 -17.60 -2.14
CA ALA A 173 -12.79 -17.89 -1.77
C ALA A 173 -12.60 -19.38 -1.44
N ASN A 174 -11.35 -19.87 -1.55
CA ASN A 174 -10.99 -21.22 -1.13
C ASN A 174 -11.64 -21.54 0.24
N PRO A 175 -12.49 -22.59 0.34
CA PRO A 175 -13.27 -22.89 1.54
C PRO A 175 -12.43 -23.05 2.79
N GLU A 176 -11.19 -23.55 2.67
CA GLU A 176 -10.29 -23.79 3.79
C GLU A 176 -9.74 -22.46 4.37
N ILE A 177 -9.33 -21.54 3.50
CA ILE A 177 -8.85 -20.21 3.89
C ILE A 177 -9.99 -19.37 4.44
N SER A 178 -11.16 -19.45 3.79
CA SER A 178 -12.37 -18.81 4.27
C SER A 178 -12.75 -19.34 5.66
N ALA A 179 -12.68 -20.65 5.90
CA ALA A 179 -12.97 -21.23 7.21
C ALA A 179 -11.98 -20.77 8.29
N ARG A 180 -10.68 -20.71 7.98
CA ARG A 180 -9.65 -20.25 8.93
C ARG A 180 -9.84 -18.79 9.32
N LEU A 181 -10.16 -17.93 8.36
CA LEU A 181 -10.42 -16.50 8.60
C LEU A 181 -11.80 -16.25 9.23
N THR A 182 -12.80 -17.09 8.96
CA THR A 182 -14.15 -16.95 9.55
C THR A 182 -14.11 -17.05 11.07
N GLY A 183 -13.16 -17.81 11.64
CA GLY A 183 -12.95 -17.85 13.08
C GLY A 183 -12.68 -16.49 13.73
N LEU A 184 -12.20 -15.49 12.96
CA LEU A 184 -11.96 -14.14 13.47
C LEU A 184 -13.25 -13.40 13.83
N SER A 185 -14.41 -13.74 13.22
CA SER A 185 -15.69 -13.06 13.56
C SER A 185 -16.09 -13.26 15.02
N GLN A 186 -15.64 -14.35 15.63
CA GLN A 186 -15.87 -14.66 17.04
C GLN A 186 -15.29 -13.62 17.99
N LEU A 187 -14.37 -12.78 17.53
CA LEU A 187 -13.78 -11.71 18.33
C LEU A 187 -14.76 -10.57 18.60
N TRP A 188 -15.72 -10.33 17.71
CA TRP A 188 -16.72 -9.26 17.86
C TRP A 188 -18.17 -9.76 17.88
N ASP A 189 -18.44 -11.02 17.53
CA ASP A 189 -19.77 -11.66 17.65
C ASP A 189 -20.37 -11.63 19.08
N PRO A 190 -19.62 -11.89 20.17
CA PRO A 190 -20.17 -11.89 21.53
C PRO A 190 -20.10 -10.53 22.24
N ALA A 191 -19.72 -9.45 21.56
CA ALA A 191 -19.38 -8.17 22.19
C ALA A 191 -20.28 -6.96 21.80
N PRO A 192 -21.63 -7.05 21.83
CA PRO A 192 -22.49 -5.90 21.56
C PRO A 192 -22.32 -4.75 22.58
N ALA A 193 -21.55 -4.96 23.66
CA ALA A 193 -21.20 -3.93 24.64
C ALA A 193 -19.94 -3.12 24.30
N ARG A 194 -19.04 -3.63 23.43
CA ARG A 194 -17.75 -2.99 23.12
C ARG A 194 -17.79 -2.17 21.84
N TYR A 195 -18.50 -2.67 20.82
CA TYR A 195 -18.58 -2.05 19.51
C TYR A 195 -20.01 -1.71 19.14
N ASN A 196 -20.20 -0.57 18.48
CA ASN A 196 -21.48 -0.21 17.89
C ASN A 196 -21.70 -0.98 16.58
N THR A 197 -22.92 -0.90 16.04
CA THR A 197 -23.30 -1.61 14.80
C THR A 197 -22.39 -1.28 13.62
N ALA A 198 -22.02 -0.01 13.42
CA ALA A 198 -21.17 0.41 12.31
C ALA A 198 -19.73 -0.10 12.44
N GLU A 199 -19.21 -0.20 13.67
CA GLU A 199 -17.90 -0.79 13.94
C GLU A 199 -17.88 -2.31 13.67
N ILE A 200 -18.95 -3.01 14.07
CA ILE A 200 -19.12 -4.45 13.79
C ILE A 200 -19.23 -4.71 12.28
N GLU A 201 -20.01 -3.89 11.57
CA GLU A 201 -20.12 -3.94 10.11
C GLU A 201 -18.76 -3.70 9.45
N ALA A 202 -18.01 -2.69 9.87
CA ALA A 202 -16.70 -2.37 9.32
C ALA A 202 -15.65 -3.46 9.55
N LEU A 203 -15.63 -4.09 10.74
CA LEU A 203 -14.78 -5.26 11.03
C LEU A 203 -15.15 -6.44 10.12
N SER A 204 -16.44 -6.72 9.99
CA SER A 204 -16.96 -7.83 9.19
C SER A 204 -16.67 -7.63 7.70
N GLU A 205 -16.88 -6.43 7.17
CA GLU A 205 -16.58 -6.08 5.77
C GLU A 205 -15.08 -6.19 5.48
N SER A 206 -14.23 -5.66 6.36
CA SER A 206 -12.77 -5.76 6.22
C SER A 206 -12.29 -7.22 6.27
N LEU A 207 -12.93 -8.05 7.10
CA LEU A 207 -12.68 -9.49 7.14
C LEU A 207 -13.07 -10.18 5.81
N VAL A 208 -14.20 -9.81 5.23
CA VAL A 208 -14.63 -10.38 3.93
C VAL A 208 -13.66 -9.96 2.81
N LEU A 209 -13.20 -8.70 2.81
CA LEU A 209 -12.22 -8.23 1.83
C LEU A 209 -10.89 -9.00 1.93
N ILE A 210 -10.39 -9.27 3.14
CA ILE A 210 -9.16 -10.07 3.29
C ILE A 210 -9.38 -11.53 2.89
N GLN A 211 -10.55 -12.10 3.18
CA GLN A 211 -10.92 -13.45 2.73
C GLN A 211 -10.95 -13.55 1.20
N ALA A 212 -11.56 -12.58 0.52
CA ALA A 212 -11.63 -12.53 -0.94
C ALA A 212 -10.22 -12.44 -1.54
N ALA A 213 -9.40 -11.51 -1.05
CA ALA A 213 -8.02 -11.33 -1.53
C ALA A 213 -7.15 -12.58 -1.30
N CYS A 214 -7.21 -13.19 -0.12
CA CYS A 214 -6.51 -14.45 0.15
C CYS A 214 -7.03 -15.60 -0.73
N GLY A 215 -8.34 -15.65 -0.98
CA GLY A 215 -8.95 -16.59 -1.92
C GLY A 215 -8.34 -16.48 -3.32
N ILE A 216 -8.26 -15.26 -3.85
CA ILE A 216 -7.65 -14.98 -5.15
C ILE A 216 -6.17 -15.40 -5.19
N LEU A 217 -5.40 -15.07 -4.15
CA LEU A 217 -3.98 -15.45 -4.09
C LEU A 217 -3.74 -16.96 -4.10
N ASN A 218 -4.68 -17.73 -3.55
CA ASN A 218 -4.56 -19.19 -3.46
C ASN A 218 -5.16 -19.93 -4.66
N SER A 219 -5.83 -19.24 -5.59
CA SER A 219 -6.23 -19.81 -6.87
C SER A 219 -4.99 -20.09 -7.76
N PRO A 220 -5.08 -21.03 -8.72
CA PRO A 220 -4.02 -21.26 -9.69
C PRO A 220 -3.65 -19.96 -10.44
N PRO A 221 -2.35 -19.67 -10.70
CA PRO A 221 -1.93 -18.41 -11.32
C PRO A 221 -2.65 -18.08 -12.64
N SER A 222 -3.02 -19.08 -13.44
CA SER A 222 -3.76 -18.92 -14.70
C SER A 222 -5.21 -18.48 -14.53
N GLU A 223 -5.78 -18.66 -13.34
CA GLU A 223 -7.17 -18.36 -13.02
C GLU A 223 -7.30 -17.13 -12.11
N ARG A 224 -6.18 -16.55 -11.66
CA ARG A 224 -6.20 -15.38 -10.78
C ARG A 224 -6.67 -14.16 -11.57
N PRO A 225 -7.79 -13.53 -11.18
CA PRO A 225 -8.23 -12.29 -11.84
C PRO A 225 -7.30 -11.11 -11.52
N LEU A 226 -6.62 -11.14 -10.36
CA LEU A 226 -5.70 -10.10 -9.91
C LEU A 226 -4.35 -10.67 -9.51
N SER A 227 -3.28 -9.92 -9.82
CA SER A 227 -1.93 -10.17 -9.32
C SER A 227 -1.78 -9.74 -7.87
N ALA A 228 -0.80 -10.32 -7.16
CA ALA A 228 -0.53 -10.00 -5.75
C ALA A 228 -0.28 -8.50 -5.51
N ILE A 229 0.50 -7.84 -6.37
CA ILE A 229 0.75 -6.38 -6.27
C ILE A 229 -0.53 -5.55 -6.39
N SER A 230 -1.49 -6.00 -7.22
CA SER A 230 -2.77 -5.30 -7.37
C SER A 230 -3.65 -5.49 -6.14
N LEU A 231 -3.63 -6.67 -5.52
CA LEU A 231 -4.35 -6.91 -4.26
C LEU A 231 -3.75 -6.12 -3.09
N ALA A 232 -2.42 -6.06 -3.00
CA ALA A 232 -1.71 -5.26 -2.00
C ALA A 232 -2.06 -3.77 -2.11
N LEU A 233 -2.12 -3.22 -3.32
CA LEU A 233 -2.51 -1.82 -3.51
C LEU A 233 -4.01 -1.57 -3.35
N ALA A 234 -4.87 -2.53 -3.73
CA ALA A 234 -6.32 -2.36 -3.72
C ALA A 234 -6.95 -2.50 -2.32
N TRP A 235 -6.56 -3.51 -1.55
CA TRP A 235 -7.22 -3.83 -0.27
C TRP A 235 -7.30 -2.61 0.67
N PRO A 236 -6.21 -1.84 0.89
CA PRO A 236 -6.27 -0.68 1.78
C PRO A 236 -7.11 0.49 1.23
N THR A 237 -7.40 0.52 -0.06
CA THR A 237 -8.29 1.52 -0.68
C THR A 237 -9.76 1.11 -0.56
N CYS A 238 -10.05 -0.18 -0.40
CA CYS A 238 -11.41 -0.71 -0.27
C CYS A 238 -11.93 -0.75 1.18
N ILE A 239 -11.06 -0.74 2.19
CA ILE A 239 -11.48 -0.85 3.60
C ILE A 239 -12.31 0.37 4.08
N PRO A 240 -13.33 0.15 4.95
CA PRO A 240 -14.15 1.24 5.48
C PRO A 240 -13.36 2.24 6.35
N ALA A 241 -13.74 3.52 6.30
CA ALA A 241 -13.14 4.56 7.17
C ALA A 241 -13.31 4.24 8.66
N THR A 242 -14.45 3.64 9.03
CA THR A 242 -14.74 3.22 10.41
C THR A 242 -13.75 2.15 10.90
N PHE A 243 -13.32 1.24 10.01
CA PHE A 243 -12.30 0.25 10.34
C PHE A 243 -10.94 0.91 10.61
N LEU A 244 -10.55 1.88 9.78
CA LEU A 244 -9.32 2.66 10.02
C LEU A 244 -9.37 3.40 11.37
N GLY A 245 -10.52 3.95 11.75
CA GLY A 245 -10.70 4.55 13.09
C GLY A 245 -10.56 3.55 14.25
N LEU A 246 -10.79 2.25 14.03
CA LEU A 246 -10.49 1.20 15.02
C LEU A 246 -8.99 0.88 15.05
N VAL A 247 -8.32 0.88 13.89
CA VAL A 247 -6.85 0.73 13.80
C VAL A 247 -6.13 1.88 14.49
N ASP A 248 -6.58 3.12 14.29
CA ASP A 248 -5.99 4.31 14.93
C ASP A 248 -6.15 4.29 16.46
N ARG A 249 -7.25 3.70 16.95
CA ARG A 249 -7.49 3.45 18.39
C ARG A 249 -6.74 2.25 18.94
N LEU A 250 -5.99 1.52 18.10
CA LEU A 250 -5.26 0.31 18.44
C LEU A 250 -6.16 -0.80 19.01
N GLU A 251 -7.38 -0.91 18.49
CA GLU A 251 -8.31 -1.96 18.89
C GLU A 251 -7.76 -3.33 18.43
N PRO A 252 -7.54 -4.31 19.35
CA PRO A 252 -6.91 -5.58 19.04
C PRO A 252 -7.55 -6.32 17.87
N GLU A 253 -8.88 -6.33 17.79
CA GLU A 253 -9.67 -6.99 16.75
C GLU A 253 -9.36 -6.42 15.35
N ALA A 254 -9.27 -5.09 15.24
CA ALA A 254 -8.90 -4.43 13.99
C ALA A 254 -7.42 -4.67 13.65
N LEU A 255 -6.53 -4.64 14.65
CA LEU A 255 -5.11 -4.95 14.47
C LEU A 255 -4.89 -6.41 14.03
N ILE A 256 -5.72 -7.35 14.48
CA ILE A 256 -5.65 -8.75 14.05
C ILE A 256 -6.07 -8.89 12.58
N ILE A 257 -7.14 -8.22 12.13
CA ILE A 257 -7.49 -8.20 10.70
C ILE A 257 -6.34 -7.58 9.89
N LEU A 258 -5.77 -6.47 10.36
CA LEU A 258 -4.63 -5.82 9.72
C LEU A 258 -3.38 -6.73 9.72
N ALA A 259 -3.17 -7.55 10.73
CA ALA A 259 -2.11 -8.55 10.72
C ALA A 259 -2.31 -9.58 9.61
N HIS A 260 -3.55 -9.95 9.27
CA HIS A 260 -3.83 -10.86 8.16
C HIS A 260 -3.63 -10.23 6.78
N TYR A 261 -3.63 -8.89 6.66
CA TYR A 261 -3.20 -8.19 5.45
C TYR A 261 -1.74 -8.51 5.08
N SER A 262 -0.90 -8.84 6.06
CA SER A 262 0.48 -9.28 5.82
C SER A 262 0.58 -10.54 4.93
N LEU A 263 -0.45 -11.39 4.90
CA LEU A 263 -0.50 -12.56 4.01
C LEU A 263 -0.45 -12.17 2.53
N ILE A 264 -1.02 -11.00 2.19
CA ILE A 264 -0.95 -10.42 0.85
C ILE A 264 0.43 -9.79 0.63
N LEU A 265 0.91 -9.01 1.62
CA LEU A 265 2.19 -8.33 1.55
C LEU A 265 3.37 -9.30 1.39
N ASN A 266 3.32 -10.47 2.02
CA ASN A 266 4.33 -11.54 1.87
C ASN A 266 4.51 -11.98 0.42
N GLN A 267 3.45 -11.89 -0.42
CA GLN A 267 3.51 -12.29 -1.82
C GLN A 267 4.19 -11.25 -2.72
N VAL A 268 4.49 -10.06 -2.20
CA VAL A 268 5.05 -8.92 -2.93
C VAL A 268 6.32 -8.39 -2.28
N ASP A 269 6.95 -9.18 -1.42
CA ASP A 269 8.18 -8.77 -0.72
C ASP A 269 9.36 -8.52 -1.68
N GLU A 270 9.34 -9.15 -2.86
CA GLU A 270 10.29 -8.92 -3.96
C GLU A 270 10.05 -7.61 -4.71
N VAL A 271 8.91 -6.96 -4.52
CA VAL A 271 8.62 -5.66 -5.13
C VAL A 271 9.40 -4.60 -4.37
N TRP A 272 10.35 -3.95 -5.04
CA TRP A 272 11.34 -3.05 -4.42
C TRP A 272 10.75 -1.98 -3.49
N PHE A 273 9.57 -1.44 -3.81
CA PHE A 273 8.90 -0.41 -3.01
C PHE A 273 7.93 -0.96 -1.95
N MET A 274 7.80 -2.28 -1.82
CA MET A 274 7.02 -2.96 -0.78
C MET A 274 7.87 -3.91 0.08
N HIS A 275 9.17 -4.01 -0.21
CA HIS A 275 10.09 -4.93 0.45
C HIS A 275 10.16 -4.72 1.97
N GLY A 276 9.94 -5.76 2.76
CA GLY A 276 9.96 -5.73 4.22
C GLY A 276 8.69 -5.18 4.86
N MET A 277 7.69 -4.76 4.07
CA MET A 277 6.46 -4.14 4.56
C MET A 277 5.67 -5.08 5.48
N SER A 278 5.59 -6.35 5.10
CA SER A 278 4.91 -7.37 5.89
C SER A 278 5.57 -7.59 7.26
N ARG A 279 6.91 -7.72 7.29
CA ARG A 279 7.67 -7.94 8.50
C ARG A 279 7.47 -6.81 9.50
N GLN A 280 7.63 -5.56 9.06
CA GLN A 280 7.47 -4.40 9.93
C GLN A 280 6.03 -4.32 10.45
N LEU A 281 5.03 -4.50 9.59
CA LEU A 281 3.62 -4.47 10.00
C LEU A 281 3.35 -5.49 11.12
N LEU A 282 3.76 -6.74 10.92
CA LEU A 282 3.54 -7.81 11.89
C LEU A 282 4.30 -7.60 13.19
N GLN A 283 5.54 -7.11 13.13
CA GLN A 283 6.32 -6.79 14.31
C GLN A 283 5.63 -5.70 15.14
N THR A 284 5.26 -4.59 14.50
CA THR A 284 4.60 -3.49 15.18
C THR A 284 3.25 -3.90 15.78
N ILE A 285 2.45 -4.71 15.07
CA ILE A 285 1.18 -5.21 15.61
C ILE A 285 1.44 -6.12 16.81
N ARG A 286 2.39 -7.04 16.73
CA ARG A 286 2.70 -7.98 17.83
C ARG A 286 3.12 -7.24 19.10
N GLU A 287 3.87 -6.15 18.97
CA GLU A 287 4.28 -5.31 20.10
C GLU A 287 3.10 -4.56 20.75
N ARG A 288 2.01 -4.32 20.01
CA ARG A 288 0.84 -3.53 20.47
C ARG A 288 -0.32 -4.36 21.01
N ILE A 289 -0.63 -5.52 20.43
CA ILE A 289 -1.82 -6.32 20.82
C ILE A 289 -1.63 -7.07 22.14
N GLY A 290 -0.39 -7.29 22.59
CA GLY A 290 -0.09 -8.03 23.82
C GLY A 290 -0.23 -9.56 23.67
N LYS A 291 0.26 -10.30 24.68
CA LYS A 291 0.45 -11.77 24.61
C LYS A 291 -0.85 -12.55 24.44
N ASP A 292 -1.96 -12.06 24.98
CA ASP A 292 -3.25 -12.75 24.96
C ASP A 292 -3.83 -12.89 23.55
N TRP A 293 -3.35 -12.07 22.60
CA TRP A 293 -3.82 -12.05 21.23
C TRP A 293 -2.86 -12.70 20.24
N GLU A 294 -1.68 -13.16 20.68
CA GLU A 294 -0.65 -13.75 19.82
C GLU A 294 -1.15 -14.98 19.05
N SER A 295 -2.02 -15.79 19.65
CA SER A 295 -2.60 -16.97 18.99
C SER A 295 -3.39 -16.60 17.73
N TRP A 296 -3.99 -15.42 17.69
CA TRP A 296 -4.80 -14.95 16.56
C TRP A 296 -3.95 -14.47 15.38
N ILE A 297 -2.70 -14.05 15.62
CA ILE A 297 -1.76 -13.64 14.56
C ILE A 297 -0.69 -14.71 14.27
N ALA A 298 -0.78 -15.88 14.90
CA ALA A 298 0.18 -16.96 14.73
C ALA A 298 0.30 -17.43 13.27
N TRP A 299 -0.80 -17.41 12.52
CA TRP A 299 -0.77 -17.78 11.10
C TRP A 299 0.02 -16.78 10.24
N PRO A 300 -0.31 -15.48 10.23
CA PRO A 300 0.52 -14.48 9.57
C PRO A 300 2.03 -14.57 9.92
N LEU A 301 2.36 -14.80 11.20
CA LEU A 301 3.75 -14.95 11.64
C LEU A 301 4.43 -16.21 11.06
N GLN A 302 3.72 -17.34 11.00
CA GLN A 302 4.22 -18.56 10.38
C GLN A 302 4.41 -18.40 8.87
N ASP A 303 3.46 -17.74 8.20
CA ASP A 303 3.53 -17.48 6.77
C ASP A 303 4.73 -16.59 6.41
N LEU A 304 4.97 -15.53 7.19
CA LEU A 304 6.15 -14.68 7.06
C LEU A 304 7.45 -15.50 7.22
N ALA A 305 7.55 -16.31 8.29
CA ALA A 305 8.73 -17.13 8.52
C ALA A 305 8.99 -18.15 7.39
N LEU A 306 7.93 -18.73 6.82
CA LEU A 306 8.04 -19.63 5.66
C LEU A 306 8.47 -18.88 4.39
N SER A 307 7.94 -17.68 4.17
CA SER A 307 8.35 -16.82 3.05
C SER A 307 9.86 -16.55 3.12
N GLU A 308 10.35 -16.10 4.28
CA GLU A 308 11.77 -15.78 4.51
C GLU A 308 12.71 -16.98 4.34
N LEU A 309 12.26 -18.18 4.69
CA LEU A 309 13.03 -19.41 4.50
C LEU A 309 13.16 -19.82 3.03
N ASN A 310 12.17 -19.45 2.20
CA ASN A 310 12.14 -19.75 0.78
C ASN A 310 12.85 -18.70 -0.08
N LEU A 311 13.22 -17.55 0.50
CA LEU A 311 14.00 -16.53 -0.19
C LEU A 311 15.43 -17.01 -0.44
N PRO A 312 15.99 -16.85 -1.66
CA PRO A 312 17.39 -17.12 -1.90
C PRO A 312 18.25 -16.21 -1.00
N LYS A 313 19.17 -16.82 -0.23
CA LYS A 313 20.01 -16.19 0.82
C LYS A 313 20.92 -15.03 0.37
N ASN A 314 20.80 -14.52 -0.85
CA ASN A 314 21.67 -13.46 -1.38
C ASN A 314 21.33 -12.04 -0.87
N HIS A 315 20.25 -11.87 -0.08
CA HIS A 315 19.79 -10.54 0.37
C HIS A 315 19.84 -10.32 1.89
N MET A 316 20.31 -11.28 2.68
CA MET A 316 20.33 -11.14 4.15
C MET A 316 21.50 -10.32 4.72
N ASP A 317 22.38 -9.75 3.88
CA ASP A 317 23.59 -9.03 4.33
C ASP A 317 23.52 -7.49 4.18
N GLU A 318 22.31 -6.92 4.06
CA GLU A 318 22.12 -5.46 4.10
C GLU A 318 21.36 -5.03 5.36
N SER A 319 21.90 -5.34 6.54
CA SER A 319 21.62 -4.56 7.76
C SER A 319 22.72 -3.52 7.92
N PRO A 320 22.42 -2.20 8.04
CA PRO A 320 23.47 -1.23 8.35
C PRO A 320 23.99 -1.51 9.77
N PRO A 321 25.31 -1.35 10.02
CA PRO A 321 25.86 -1.57 11.35
C PRO A 321 25.23 -0.57 12.31
N HIS A 322 24.69 -1.08 13.43
CA HIS A 322 24.32 -0.27 14.58
C HIS A 322 25.51 0.58 15.01
N SER A 323 25.52 1.86 14.63
CA SER A 323 26.46 2.85 15.15
C SER A 323 26.08 3.14 16.60
N THR A 324 26.69 2.38 17.51
CA THR A 324 26.73 2.66 18.95
C THR A 324 27.66 3.85 19.13
N PHE A 325 27.10 5.06 19.20
CA PHE A 325 27.84 6.22 19.68
C PHE A 325 27.95 6.13 21.22
N PHE A 326 29.05 5.54 21.68
CA PHE A 326 29.62 5.90 22.98
C PHE A 326 30.44 7.17 22.78
N PHE A 327 30.09 8.25 23.47
CA PHE A 327 31.05 9.33 23.75
C PHE A 327 31.49 9.24 25.22
N PRO A 328 32.77 9.50 25.50
CA PRO A 328 33.38 9.40 26.83
C PRO A 328 33.02 10.56 27.77
#